data_AF-A0A7Y1W3J5-F1
#
_entry.id   AF-A0A7Y1W3J5-F1
#
_cell.length_a   1.000
_cell.length_b   1.000
_cell.length_c   1.000
_cell.angle_alpha   90.00
_cell.angle_beta   90.00
_cell.angle_gamma   90.00
#
_symmetry.space_group_name_H-M   'P 1'
#
loop_
_entity.id
_entity.type
_entity.pdbx_description
1 polymer ?
#
loop_
_entity_poly.entity_id
_entity_poly.type
_entity_poly.pdbx_seq_one_letter_code
_entity_poly.pdbx_strand_id
1 'polypeptide(L)'
;MPIVPRSFHLARSGPYFLGLLLLAMVAFWPSYLSLGPRGSNAYTHFHAIMATLWMLMLIAQPLAIRAGRLQQHRALGRLSFVLAPLFIVAVLLLANFRMNAVPPQAYPLQTYILWLQFSIVTLFTVSWIAAILARKQFVLHARFMVCTGLTLIDPVLIRILFWIQMPPPFNYQWITFGLTDAVLLFLIWYERRGGRADDGGFKVFPAMLALFVLMQIPALFGLTQQGWWQSFAAWYAGLPLT
;
A
#
# COMPACT_ATOMS: atom_id res chain seq x y z
N MET A 1 -36.57 -21.94 2.26
CA MET A 1 -36.16 -20.53 2.09
C MET A 1 -34.95 -20.52 1.16
N PRO A 2 -34.96 -19.77 0.04
CA PRO A 2 -33.75 -19.59 -0.74
C PRO A 2 -32.75 -18.83 0.14
N ILE A 3 -31.56 -19.40 0.32
CA ILE A 3 -30.45 -18.77 1.02
C ILE A 3 -30.03 -17.60 0.14
N VAL A 4 -30.47 -16.39 0.47
CA VAL A 4 -29.95 -15.17 -0.16
C VAL A 4 -28.44 -15.19 0.06
N PRO A 5 -27.62 -15.22 -1.01
CA PRO A 5 -26.17 -15.25 -0.85
C PRO A 5 -25.79 -14.02 -0.04
N ARG A 6 -25.19 -14.24 1.14
CA ARG A 6 -24.67 -13.14 1.97
C ARG A 6 -23.61 -12.44 1.15
N SER A 7 -23.97 -11.31 0.54
CA SER A 7 -23.05 -10.50 -0.24
C SER A 7 -21.82 -10.20 0.62
N PHE A 8 -20.63 -10.27 0.01
CA PHE A 8 -19.38 -9.99 0.68
C PHE A 8 -19.39 -8.55 1.20
N HIS A 9 -19.73 -8.38 2.47
CA HIS A 9 -19.82 -7.06 3.09
C HIS A 9 -18.45 -6.62 3.58
N LEU A 10 -17.60 -6.19 2.64
CA LEU A 10 -16.42 -5.35 2.93
C LEU A 10 -16.79 -4.07 3.68
N ALA A 11 -18.08 -3.76 3.87
CA ALA A 11 -18.56 -2.81 4.86
C ALA A 11 -18.02 -3.08 6.29
N ARG A 12 -17.50 -4.28 6.59
CA ARG A 12 -16.83 -4.60 7.86
C ARG A 12 -15.31 -4.49 7.82
N SER A 13 -14.71 -3.90 6.77
CA SER A 13 -13.25 -3.78 6.63
C SER A 13 -12.62 -2.74 7.56
N GLY A 14 -13.39 -1.77 8.06
CA GLY A 14 -12.90 -0.64 8.86
C GLY A 14 -11.99 -1.03 10.05
N PRO A 15 -12.36 -2.00 10.91
CA PRO A 15 -11.50 -2.44 12.01
C PRO A 15 -10.15 -3.00 11.57
N TYR A 16 -10.07 -3.66 10.41
CA TYR A 16 -8.79 -4.20 9.89
C TYR A 16 -7.86 -3.06 9.46
N PHE A 17 -8.38 -2.03 8.80
CA PHE A 17 -7.58 -0.84 8.46
C PHE A 17 -7.19 -0.03 9.69
N LEU A 18 -8.05 0.02 10.71
CA LEU A 18 -7.70 0.63 12.00
C LEU A 18 -6.55 -0.13 12.67
N GLY A 19 -6.64 -1.46 12.72
CA GLY A 19 -5.54 -2.29 13.23
C GLY A 19 -4.24 -2.08 12.47
N LEU A 20 -4.30 -1.99 11.13
CA LEU A 20 -3.14 -1.72 10.30
C LEU A 20 -2.57 -0.31 10.54
N LEU A 21 -3.42 0.71 10.73
CA LEU A 21 -2.97 2.06 11.08
C LEU A 21 -2.30 2.10 12.45
N LEU A 22 -2.87 1.43 13.46
CA LEU A 22 -2.27 1.35 14.81
C LEU A 22 -0.92 0.62 14.76
N LEU A 23 -0.84 -0.48 14.00
CA LEU A 23 0.42 -1.18 13.78
C LEU A 23 1.44 -0.31 13.06
N ALA A 24 1.01 0.51 12.10
CA ALA A 24 1.88 1.50 11.45
C ALA A 24 2.36 2.56 12.43
N MET A 25 1.51 3.04 13.35
CA MET A 25 1.94 3.98 14.39
C MET A 25 3.04 3.37 15.27
N VAL A 26 2.90 2.10 15.67
CA VAL A 26 3.95 1.38 16.39
C VAL A 26 5.20 1.27 15.52
N ALA A 27 5.10 0.71 14.31
CA ALA A 27 6.24 0.46 13.44
C ALA A 27 7.07 1.73 13.12
N PHE A 28 6.39 2.87 12.91
CA PHE A 28 7.02 4.14 12.55
C PHE A 28 7.40 5.00 13.76
N TRP A 29 7.23 4.52 15.00
CA TRP A 29 7.52 5.32 16.18
C TRP A 29 8.95 5.90 16.24
N PRO A 30 10.07 5.16 16.10
CA PRO A 30 11.40 5.66 16.38
C PRO A 30 11.99 6.37 15.16
N SER A 31 11.54 5.98 13.97
CA SER A 31 12.01 6.52 12.70
C SER A 31 11.25 7.78 12.28
N TYR A 32 10.14 8.11 12.96
CA TYR A 32 9.33 9.27 12.60
C TYR A 32 8.57 9.89 13.79
N LEU A 33 7.66 9.17 14.44
CA LEU A 33 6.72 9.80 15.40
C LEU A 33 7.41 10.36 16.65
N SER A 34 8.45 9.70 17.17
CA SER A 34 9.18 10.10 18.37
C SER A 34 10.17 11.23 18.13
N LEU A 35 10.46 11.58 16.87
CA LEU A 35 11.45 12.59 16.51
C LEU A 35 10.89 14.02 16.63
N GLY A 36 9.58 14.17 16.77
CA GLY A 36 8.89 15.46 16.84
C GLY A 36 8.88 16.24 15.52
N PRO A 37 8.27 17.43 15.47
CA PRO A 37 8.03 18.18 14.22
C PRO A 37 9.28 18.69 13.50
N ARG A 38 10.43 18.77 14.20
CA ARG A 38 11.71 19.23 13.62
C ARG A 38 12.67 18.08 13.34
N GLY A 39 12.33 16.85 13.75
CA GLY A 39 13.18 15.69 13.59
C GLY A 39 13.05 15.01 12.22
N SER A 40 12.32 15.59 11.28
CA SER A 40 12.14 15.08 9.92
C SER A 40 12.00 16.22 8.93
N ASN A 41 12.29 15.94 7.65
CA ASN A 41 12.16 16.93 6.59
C ASN A 41 10.69 17.07 6.12
N ALA A 42 10.41 18.17 5.41
CA ALA A 42 9.07 18.48 4.91
C ALA A 42 8.47 17.37 4.02
N TYR A 43 9.27 16.71 3.18
CA TYR A 43 8.80 15.63 2.30
C TYR A 43 8.37 14.39 3.10
N THR A 44 9.07 14.09 4.20
CA THR A 44 8.71 13.00 5.11
C THR A 44 7.39 13.32 5.81
N HIS A 45 7.22 14.56 6.30
CA HIS A 45 5.95 15.00 6.89
C HIS A 45 4.80 14.93 5.89
N PHE A 46 5.01 15.45 4.67
CA PHE A 46 4.00 15.43 3.62
C PHE A 46 3.57 14.00 3.27
N HIS A 47 4.52 13.09 3.07
CA HIS A 47 4.23 11.67 2.85
C HIS A 47 3.45 11.04 4.01
N ALA A 48 3.89 11.25 5.25
CA ALA A 48 3.23 10.68 6.41
C ALA A 48 1.78 11.20 6.57
N ILE A 49 1.56 12.51 6.41
CA ILE A 49 0.22 13.10 6.49
C ILE A 49 -0.68 12.52 5.39
N MET A 50 -0.21 12.45 4.14
CA MET A 50 -1.00 11.90 3.03
C MET A 50 -1.32 10.40 3.25
N ALA A 51 -0.36 9.60 3.71
CA ALA A 51 -0.56 8.20 4.05
C ALA A 51 -1.59 8.01 5.18
N THR A 52 -1.49 8.80 6.25
CA THR A 52 -2.44 8.76 7.36
C THR A 52 -3.84 9.16 6.91
N LEU A 53 -3.98 10.24 6.14
CA LEU A 53 -5.27 10.66 5.58
C LEU A 53 -5.88 9.57 4.69
N TRP A 54 -5.07 8.89 3.87
CA TRP A 54 -5.54 7.76 3.07
C TRP A 54 -6.08 6.63 3.95
N MET A 55 -5.35 6.24 4.99
CA MET A 55 -5.80 5.20 5.93
C MET A 55 -7.07 5.60 6.68
N LEU A 56 -7.17 6.86 7.14
CA LEU A 56 -8.37 7.39 7.77
C LEU A 56 -9.57 7.34 6.81
N MET A 57 -9.36 7.63 5.52
CA MET A 57 -10.41 7.47 4.51
C MET A 57 -10.81 5.99 4.37
N LEU A 58 -9.86 5.06 4.27
CA LEU A 58 -10.16 3.61 4.20
C LEU A 58 -10.96 3.10 5.41
N ILE A 59 -10.75 3.68 6.59
CA ILE A 59 -11.51 3.38 7.81
C ILE A 59 -12.91 4.01 7.76
N ALA A 60 -13.01 5.30 7.38
CA ALA A 60 -14.26 6.06 7.40
C ALA A 60 -15.28 5.58 6.34
N GLN A 61 -14.82 5.16 5.17
CA GLN A 61 -15.67 4.70 4.06
C GLN A 61 -16.63 3.55 4.44
N PRO A 62 -16.16 2.40 4.96
CA PRO A 62 -17.04 1.31 5.39
C PRO A 62 -17.93 1.68 6.59
N LEU A 63 -17.45 2.55 7.50
CA LEU A 63 -18.26 3.05 8.62
C LEU A 63 -19.45 3.89 8.13
N ALA A 64 -19.23 4.77 7.15
CA ALA A 64 -20.30 5.55 6.54
C ALA A 64 -21.36 4.65 5.87
N ILE A 65 -20.94 3.58 5.19
CA ILE A 65 -21.86 2.58 4.61
C ILE A 65 -22.68 1.90 5.71
N ARG A 66 -22.02 1.43 6.78
CA ARG A 66 -22.71 0.75 7.90
C ARG A 66 -23.68 1.65 8.64
N ALA A 67 -23.40 2.94 8.72
CA ALA A 67 -24.27 3.94 9.31
C ALA A 67 -25.41 4.39 8.37
N GLY A 68 -25.53 3.81 7.16
CA GLY A 68 -26.52 4.22 6.16
C GLY A 68 -26.23 5.59 5.52
N ARG A 69 -25.07 6.20 5.81
CA ARG A 69 -24.69 7.55 5.40
C ARG A 69 -24.02 7.55 4.02
N LEU A 70 -24.75 7.09 3.01
CA LEU A 70 -24.23 6.95 1.64
C LEU A 70 -23.78 8.28 1.01
N GLN A 71 -24.38 9.41 1.40
CA GLN A 71 -23.92 10.73 0.96
C GLN A 71 -22.49 11.03 1.45
N GLN A 72 -22.16 10.64 2.68
CA GLN A 72 -20.82 10.81 3.25
C GLN A 72 -19.81 9.88 2.57
N HIS A 73 -20.19 8.62 2.32
CA HIS A 73 -19.37 7.68 1.52
C HIS A 73 -19.03 8.27 0.15
N ARG A 74 -20.01 8.82 -0.56
CA ARG A 74 -19.80 9.46 -1.87
C ARG A 74 -18.96 10.75 -1.77
N ALA A 75 -19.17 11.56 -0.74
CA ALA A 75 -18.39 12.79 -0.52
C ALA A 75 -16.92 12.47 -0.24
N LEU A 76 -16.64 11.55 0.68
CA LEU A 76 -15.29 11.04 0.94
C LEU A 76 -14.68 10.39 -0.31
N GLY A 77 -15.50 9.65 -1.08
CA GLY A 77 -15.07 9.05 -2.35
C GLY A 77 -14.61 10.10 -3.36
N ARG A 78 -15.27 11.26 -3.42
CA ARG A 78 -14.84 12.39 -4.26
C ARG A 78 -13.53 13.02 -3.78
N LEU A 79 -13.31 13.10 -2.47
CA LEU A 79 -12.03 13.59 -1.92
C LEU A 79 -10.84 12.71 -2.35
N SER A 80 -11.06 11.41 -2.63
CA SER A 80 -10.00 10.52 -3.12
C SER A 80 -9.38 10.97 -4.44
N PHE A 81 -10.10 11.72 -5.30
CA PHE A 81 -9.55 12.27 -6.54
C PHE A 81 -8.48 13.34 -6.33
N VAL A 82 -8.42 13.94 -5.14
CA VAL A 82 -7.35 14.87 -4.75
C VAL A 82 -6.34 14.14 -3.87
N LEU A 83 -6.82 13.38 -2.89
CA LEU A 83 -5.96 12.73 -1.91
C LEU A 83 -5.05 11.65 -2.53
N ALA A 84 -5.55 10.80 -3.44
CA ALA A 84 -4.73 9.73 -4.02
C ALA A 84 -3.59 10.30 -4.89
N PRO A 85 -3.84 11.26 -5.81
CA PRO A 85 -2.76 11.92 -6.54
C PRO A 85 -1.75 12.64 -5.64
N LEU A 86 -2.21 13.34 -4.60
CA LEU A 86 -1.30 13.98 -3.65
C LEU A 86 -0.44 12.95 -2.88
N PHE A 87 -1.02 11.80 -2.51
CA PHE A 87 -0.26 10.74 -1.89
C PHE A 87 0.80 10.14 -2.83
N ILE A 88 0.46 9.92 -4.10
CA ILE A 88 1.41 9.47 -5.14
C ILE A 88 2.56 10.47 -5.26
N VAL A 89 2.25 11.76 -5.40
CA VAL A 89 3.26 12.83 -5.44
C VAL A 89 4.12 12.83 -4.18
N ALA A 90 3.52 12.67 -3.00
CA ALA A 90 4.26 12.65 -1.74
C ALA A 90 5.27 11.51 -1.65
N VAL A 91 4.92 10.31 -2.16
CA VAL A 91 5.85 9.17 -2.26
C VAL A 91 7.00 9.50 -3.20
N LEU A 92 6.71 10.05 -4.39
CA LEU A 92 7.71 10.37 -5.40
C LEU A 92 8.68 11.45 -4.92
N LEU A 93 8.17 12.55 -4.35
CA LEU A 93 9.01 13.61 -3.78
C LEU A 93 9.92 13.08 -2.67
N LEU A 94 9.38 12.29 -1.73
CA LEU A 94 10.19 11.68 -0.68
C LEU A 94 11.25 10.73 -1.24
N ALA A 95 10.94 9.99 -2.31
CA ALA A 95 11.89 9.12 -2.97
C ALA A 95 13.03 9.91 -3.64
N ASN A 96 12.72 10.99 -4.36
CA ASN A 96 13.73 11.84 -5.00
C ASN A 96 14.62 12.53 -3.95
N PHE A 97 14.02 13.09 -2.89
CA PHE A 97 14.77 13.68 -1.78
C PHE A 97 15.79 12.72 -1.17
N ARG A 98 15.40 11.45 -0.95
CA ARG A 98 16.30 10.43 -0.40
C ARG A 98 17.40 10.01 -1.36
N MET A 99 17.14 10.04 -2.67
CA MET A 99 18.18 9.83 -3.69
C MET A 99 19.21 10.96 -3.71
N ASN A 100 18.78 12.22 -3.54
CA ASN A 100 19.68 13.38 -3.54
C ASN A 100 20.56 13.47 -2.28
N ALA A 101 20.09 12.92 -1.16
CA ALA A 101 20.78 12.97 0.12
C ALA A 101 21.68 11.74 0.40
N VAL A 102 21.82 10.79 -0.53
CA VAL A 102 22.49 9.51 -0.26
C VAL A 102 24.00 9.58 -0.51
N PRO A 103 24.85 9.13 0.42
CA PRO A 103 26.27 8.99 0.18
C PRO A 103 26.58 7.77 -0.72
N PRO A 104 27.71 7.75 -1.46
CA PRO A 104 28.00 6.69 -2.45
C PRO A 104 27.92 5.27 -1.90
N GLN A 105 28.38 5.03 -0.67
CA GLN A 105 28.35 3.72 -0.02
C GLN A 105 26.94 3.18 0.25
N ALA A 106 25.94 4.06 0.37
CA ALA A 106 24.54 3.69 0.61
C ALA A 106 23.71 3.67 -0.67
N TYR A 107 24.28 4.06 -1.82
CA TYR A 107 23.59 4.12 -3.10
C TYR A 107 22.99 2.77 -3.56
N PRO A 108 23.68 1.61 -3.42
CA PRO A 108 23.08 0.31 -3.78
C PRO A 108 21.82 -0.02 -2.98
N LEU A 109 21.81 0.30 -1.68
CA LEU A 109 20.64 0.12 -0.83
C LEU A 109 19.54 1.12 -1.17
N GLN A 110 19.89 2.37 -1.44
CA GLN A 110 18.93 3.43 -1.73
C GLN A 110 18.23 3.22 -3.08
N THR A 111 18.92 2.72 -4.10
CA THR A 111 18.30 2.30 -5.38
C THR A 111 17.39 1.09 -5.21
N TYR A 112 17.73 0.17 -4.31
CA TYR A 112 16.82 -0.91 -3.93
C TYR A 112 15.56 -0.39 -3.20
N ILE A 113 15.70 0.54 -2.25
CA ILE A 113 14.55 1.20 -1.58
C ILE A 113 13.71 1.98 -2.59
N LEU A 114 14.34 2.65 -3.57
CA LEU A 114 13.65 3.33 -4.65
C LEU A 114 12.73 2.36 -5.40
N TRP A 115 13.18 1.14 -5.67
CA TRP A 115 12.34 0.13 -6.33
C TRP A 115 11.10 -0.20 -5.48
N LEU A 116 11.28 -0.40 -4.17
CA LEU A 116 10.15 -0.66 -3.26
C LEU A 116 9.14 0.50 -3.25
N GLN A 117 9.61 1.74 -3.30
CA GLN A 117 8.73 2.91 -3.34
C GLN A 117 7.95 2.97 -4.66
N PHE A 118 8.63 2.73 -5.79
CA PHE A 118 8.01 2.70 -7.12
C PHE A 118 7.05 1.52 -7.30
N SER A 119 7.38 0.35 -6.76
CA SER A 119 6.52 -0.83 -6.81
C SER A 119 5.24 -0.60 -6.01
N ILE A 120 5.36 -0.13 -4.76
CA ILE A 120 4.21 0.18 -3.89
C ILE A 120 3.33 1.28 -4.49
N VAL A 121 3.89 2.38 -4.98
CA VAL A 121 3.09 3.46 -5.57
C VAL A 121 2.40 3.00 -6.85
N THR A 122 3.02 2.11 -7.63
CA THR A 122 2.39 1.52 -8.82
C THR A 122 1.22 0.61 -8.42
N LEU A 123 1.42 -0.30 -7.47
CA LEU A 123 0.37 -1.18 -6.94
C LEU A 123 -0.80 -0.37 -6.38
N PHE A 124 -0.51 0.66 -5.60
CA PHE A 124 -1.49 1.60 -5.08
C PHE A 124 -2.28 2.27 -6.21
N THR A 125 -1.58 2.83 -7.20
CA THR A 125 -2.17 3.60 -8.31
C THR A 125 -3.07 2.71 -9.16
N VAL A 126 -2.59 1.53 -9.55
CA VAL A 126 -3.37 0.56 -10.34
C VAL A 126 -4.61 0.14 -9.55
N SER A 127 -4.47 -0.20 -8.26
CA SER A 127 -5.60 -0.57 -7.40
C SER A 127 -6.61 0.56 -7.29
N TRP A 128 -6.17 1.80 -7.04
CA TRP A 128 -7.04 2.95 -6.89
C TRP A 128 -7.77 3.29 -8.19
N ILE A 129 -7.07 3.37 -9.32
CA ILE A 129 -7.68 3.62 -10.63
C ILE A 129 -8.72 2.54 -10.94
N ALA A 130 -8.37 1.26 -10.77
CA ALA A 130 -9.30 0.15 -10.97
C ALA A 130 -10.53 0.26 -10.06
N ALA A 131 -10.35 0.64 -8.78
CA ALA A 131 -11.45 0.86 -7.86
C ALA A 131 -12.40 1.96 -8.34
N ILE A 132 -11.87 3.08 -8.82
CA ILE A 132 -12.67 4.22 -9.29
C ILE A 132 -13.37 3.93 -10.62
N LEU A 133 -12.71 3.23 -11.54
CA LEU A 133 -13.33 2.77 -12.79
C LEU A 133 -14.47 1.79 -12.48
N ALA A 134 -14.26 0.91 -11.52
CA ALA A 134 -15.26 -0.07 -11.08
C ALA A 134 -16.30 0.48 -10.08
N ARG A 135 -16.35 1.79 -9.81
CA ARG A 135 -17.25 2.39 -8.78
C ARG A 135 -18.74 2.08 -8.93
N LYS A 136 -19.20 1.74 -10.14
CA LYS A 136 -20.60 1.32 -10.41
C LYS A 136 -20.85 -0.15 -10.06
N GLN A 137 -19.78 -0.95 -9.97
CA GLN A 137 -19.78 -2.37 -9.60
C GLN A 137 -19.22 -2.50 -8.18
N PHE A 138 -20.06 -2.29 -7.16
CA PHE A 138 -19.65 -2.17 -5.76
C PHE A 138 -18.78 -3.35 -5.28
N VAL A 139 -19.06 -4.55 -5.79
CA VAL A 139 -18.33 -5.80 -5.58
C VAL A 139 -16.86 -5.66 -5.98
N LEU A 140 -16.59 -5.13 -7.18
CA LEU A 140 -15.23 -4.91 -7.68
C LEU A 140 -14.56 -3.72 -6.98
N HIS A 141 -15.28 -2.60 -6.88
CA HIS A 141 -14.80 -1.37 -6.25
C HIS A 141 -14.22 -1.65 -4.86
N ALA A 142 -14.98 -2.34 -4.01
CA ALA A 142 -14.57 -2.60 -2.64
C ALA A 142 -13.30 -3.46 -2.55
N ARG A 143 -13.12 -4.45 -3.45
CA ARG A 143 -11.93 -5.30 -3.47
C ARG A 143 -10.68 -4.54 -3.89
N PHE A 144 -10.78 -3.73 -4.94
CA PHE A 144 -9.67 -2.87 -5.34
C PHE A 144 -9.32 -1.83 -4.26
N MET A 145 -10.32 -1.29 -3.55
CA MET A 145 -10.05 -0.43 -2.37
C MET A 145 -9.27 -1.17 -1.28
N VAL A 146 -9.56 -2.45 -1.02
CA VAL A 146 -8.77 -3.28 -0.09
C VAL A 146 -7.32 -3.39 -0.53
N CYS A 147 -7.07 -3.64 -1.83
CA CYS A 147 -5.72 -3.75 -2.37
C CYS A 147 -4.89 -2.47 -2.19
N THR A 148 -5.50 -1.28 -2.18
CA THR A 148 -4.76 -0.04 -1.87
C THR A 148 -4.15 -0.06 -0.46
N GLY A 149 -4.88 -0.61 0.53
CA GLY A 149 -4.40 -0.70 1.91
C GLY A 149 -3.35 -1.81 2.14
N LEU A 150 -3.38 -2.88 1.33
CA LEU A 150 -2.40 -3.96 1.44
C LEU A 150 -0.96 -3.49 1.16
N THR A 151 -0.80 -2.40 0.41
CA THR A 151 0.52 -1.81 0.14
C THR A 151 1.26 -1.30 1.38
N LEU A 152 0.56 -1.09 2.49
CA LEU A 152 1.14 -0.65 3.77
C LEU A 152 1.72 -1.82 4.59
N ILE A 153 1.39 -3.08 4.28
CA ILE A 153 1.84 -4.24 5.06
C ILE A 153 3.37 -4.34 5.06
N ASP A 154 4.00 -4.32 3.87
CA ASP A 154 5.45 -4.42 3.74
C ASP A 154 6.22 -3.37 4.56
N PRO A 155 6.00 -2.05 4.39
CA PRO A 155 6.74 -1.03 5.13
C PRO A 155 6.49 -1.09 6.65
N VAL A 156 5.33 -1.58 7.10
CA VAL A 156 5.04 -1.78 8.52
C VAL A 156 5.84 -2.95 9.09
N LEU A 157 5.81 -4.10 8.42
CA LEU A 157 6.49 -5.30 8.90
C LEU A 157 8.00 -5.15 8.93
N ILE A 158 8.59 -4.57 7.87
CA ILE A 158 10.05 -4.42 7.82
C ILE A 158 10.56 -3.57 8.99
N ARG A 159 9.82 -2.52 9.35
CA ARG A 159 10.16 -1.69 10.50
C ARG A 159 10.09 -2.48 11.80
N ILE A 160 9.04 -3.29 11.99
CA ILE A 160 8.93 -4.15 13.17
C ILE A 160 10.08 -5.15 13.25
N LEU A 161 10.46 -5.78 12.14
CA LEU A 161 11.61 -6.71 12.09
C LEU A 161 12.92 -6.03 12.49
N PHE A 162 13.16 -4.80 12.01
CA PHE A 162 14.34 -4.02 12.39
C PHE A 162 14.31 -3.60 13.86
N TRP A 163 13.14 -3.27 14.39
CA TRP A 163 12.98 -2.91 15.81
C TRP A 163 13.36 -4.05 16.75
N ILE A 164 12.89 -5.27 16.47
CA ILE A 164 13.15 -6.44 17.32
C ILE A 164 14.54 -7.04 17.11
N GLN A 165 15.40 -6.37 16.32
CA GLN A 165 16.77 -6.81 16.00
C GLN A 165 16.84 -8.25 15.48
N MET A 166 15.81 -8.68 14.75
CA MET A 166 15.79 -9.98 14.07
C MET A 166 15.84 -9.79 12.54
N PRO A 167 16.87 -9.13 11.96
CA PRO A 167 17.04 -9.20 10.52
C PRO A 167 17.44 -10.64 10.17
N PRO A 168 16.65 -11.36 9.35
CA PRO A 168 17.04 -12.69 8.90
C PRO A 168 18.37 -12.62 8.12
N PRO A 169 19.17 -13.70 8.08
CA PRO A 169 20.41 -13.75 7.32
C PRO A 169 20.20 -13.74 5.79
N PHE A 170 18.94 -13.80 5.36
CA PHE A 170 18.50 -13.74 3.97
C PHE A 170 17.69 -12.46 3.71
N ASN A 171 17.39 -12.17 2.45
CA ASN A 171 16.58 -11.02 2.06
C ASN A 171 15.23 -11.01 2.82
N TYR A 172 15.06 -10.10 3.76
CA TYR A 172 13.87 -10.01 4.63
C TYR A 172 12.55 -9.86 3.85
N GLN A 173 12.63 -9.44 2.59
CA GLN A 173 11.46 -9.30 1.73
C GLN A 173 10.72 -10.61 1.50
N TRP A 174 11.39 -11.75 1.59
CA TRP A 174 10.72 -13.04 1.56
C TRP A 174 9.66 -13.18 2.67
N ILE A 175 9.87 -12.55 3.82
CA ILE A 175 8.92 -12.55 4.94
C ILE A 175 7.82 -11.53 4.73
N THR A 176 8.18 -10.28 4.40
CA THR A 176 7.21 -9.18 4.35
C THR A 176 6.30 -9.27 3.11
N PHE A 177 6.84 -9.63 1.96
CA PHE A 177 6.06 -9.95 0.77
C PHE A 177 5.27 -11.25 0.95
N GLY A 178 5.89 -12.27 1.54
CA GLY A 178 5.22 -13.53 1.87
C GLY A 178 3.98 -13.34 2.74
N LEU A 179 4.01 -12.43 3.72
CA LEU A 179 2.82 -12.11 4.53
C LEU A 179 1.75 -11.38 3.72
N THR A 180 2.14 -10.44 2.87
CA THR A 180 1.20 -9.72 1.98
C THR A 180 0.49 -10.69 1.03
N ASP A 181 1.25 -11.63 0.45
CA ASP A 181 0.74 -12.67 -0.44
C ASP A 181 -0.12 -13.68 0.32
N ALA A 182 0.26 -14.04 1.54
CA ALA A 182 -0.54 -14.90 2.42
C ALA A 182 -1.90 -14.26 2.75
N VAL A 183 -1.94 -12.93 2.98
CA VAL A 183 -3.20 -12.20 3.17
C VAL A 183 -4.05 -12.25 1.89
N LEU A 184 -3.46 -12.05 0.71
CA LEU A 184 -4.17 -12.17 -0.57
C LEU A 184 -4.68 -13.60 -0.81
N LEU A 185 -3.86 -14.62 -0.57
CA LEU A 185 -4.23 -16.03 -0.67
C LEU A 185 -5.37 -16.38 0.31
N PHE A 186 -5.31 -15.86 1.55
CA PHE A 186 -6.37 -16.02 2.53
C PHE A 186 -7.68 -15.38 2.03
N LEU A 187 -7.63 -14.15 1.48
CA LEU A 187 -8.81 -13.49 0.91
C LEU A 187 -9.39 -14.31 -0.26
N ILE A 188 -8.54 -14.81 -1.16
CA ILE A 188 -8.95 -15.68 -2.28
C ILE A 188 -9.63 -16.96 -1.76
N TRP A 189 -9.01 -17.63 -0.80
CA TRP A 189 -9.55 -18.84 -0.18
C TRP A 189 -10.89 -18.59 0.51
N TYR A 190 -10.99 -17.50 1.27
CA TYR A 190 -12.18 -17.11 2.02
C TYR A 190 -13.37 -16.83 1.08
N GLU A 191 -13.11 -16.20 -0.07
CA GLU A 191 -14.14 -15.99 -1.10
C GLU A 191 -14.59 -17.31 -1.75
N ARG A 192 -13.64 -18.18 -2.12
CA ARG A 192 -13.94 -19.46 -2.77
C ARG A 192 -14.73 -20.42 -1.88
N ARG A 193 -14.38 -20.54 -0.59
CA ARG A 193 -15.16 -21.36 0.37
C ARG A 193 -16.56 -20.83 0.64
N GLY A 194 -16.84 -19.60 0.25
CA GLY A 194 -18.11 -18.94 0.49
C GLY A 194 -19.24 -19.26 -0.47
N GLY A 195 -18.98 -20.00 -1.55
CA GLY A 195 -19.90 -20.05 -2.71
C GLY A 195 -20.02 -18.69 -3.41
N ARG A 196 -18.98 -17.84 -3.31
CA ARG A 196 -18.99 -16.43 -3.76
C ARG A 196 -18.23 -16.22 -5.07
N ALA A 197 -17.93 -17.31 -5.78
CA ALA A 197 -17.27 -17.28 -7.09
C ALA A 197 -18.14 -16.65 -8.19
N ASP A 198 -19.46 -16.56 -7.96
CA ASP A 198 -20.42 -16.17 -9.00
C ASP A 198 -20.73 -14.65 -9.01
N ASP A 199 -20.14 -13.86 -8.11
CA ASP A 199 -20.39 -12.40 -8.03
C ASP A 199 -19.60 -11.58 -9.07
N GLY A 200 -18.83 -12.24 -9.94
CA GLY A 200 -17.99 -11.63 -10.98
C GLY A 200 -16.72 -10.94 -10.46
N GLY A 201 -16.54 -10.80 -9.13
CA GLY A 201 -15.42 -10.12 -8.50
C GLY A 201 -14.32 -11.01 -7.93
N PHE A 202 -14.52 -12.33 -7.91
CA PHE A 202 -13.54 -13.32 -7.43
C PHE A 202 -12.18 -13.26 -8.15
N LYS A 203 -12.10 -12.62 -9.32
CA LYS A 203 -10.87 -12.46 -10.11
C LYS A 203 -9.98 -11.31 -9.63
N VAL A 204 -10.50 -10.39 -8.81
CA VAL A 204 -9.74 -9.21 -8.37
C VAL A 204 -8.54 -9.59 -7.53
N PHE A 205 -8.73 -10.36 -6.45
CA PHE A 205 -7.61 -10.74 -5.58
C PHE A 205 -6.57 -11.63 -6.26
N PRO A 206 -6.93 -12.64 -7.10
CA PRO A 206 -5.95 -13.38 -7.89
C PRO A 206 -5.17 -12.49 -8.88
N ALA A 207 -5.84 -11.56 -9.57
CA ALA A 207 -5.17 -10.65 -10.49
C ALA A 207 -4.21 -9.71 -9.75
N MET A 208 -4.63 -9.19 -8.59
CA MET A 208 -3.79 -8.35 -7.75
C MET A 208 -2.64 -9.14 -7.13
N LEU A 209 -2.83 -10.40 -6.73
CA LEU A 209 -1.73 -11.27 -6.28
C LEU A 209 -0.68 -11.45 -7.38
N ALA A 210 -1.10 -11.74 -8.61
CA ALA A 210 -0.17 -11.84 -9.73
C ALA A 210 0.62 -10.54 -9.96
N LEU A 211 -0.06 -9.38 -9.85
CA LEU A 211 0.59 -8.08 -9.98
C LEU A 211 1.55 -7.77 -8.81
N PHE A 212 1.18 -8.11 -7.57
CA PHE A 212 2.04 -7.98 -6.39
C PHE A 212 3.30 -8.82 -6.58
N VAL A 213 3.16 -10.11 -6.87
CA VAL A 213 4.29 -11.02 -7.12
C VAL A 213 5.19 -10.50 -8.24
N LEU A 214 4.61 -10.04 -9.36
CA LEU A 214 5.39 -9.45 -10.46
C LEU A 214 6.24 -8.26 -9.99
N MET A 215 5.66 -7.38 -9.18
CA MET A 215 6.34 -6.18 -8.65
C MET A 215 7.41 -6.51 -7.58
N GLN A 216 7.31 -7.68 -6.94
CA GLN A 216 8.25 -8.15 -5.93
C GLN A 216 9.51 -8.80 -6.53
N ILE A 217 9.41 -9.41 -7.73
CA ILE A 217 10.50 -10.15 -8.39
C ILE A 217 11.83 -9.36 -8.41
N PRO A 218 11.88 -8.08 -8.84
CA PRO A 218 13.16 -7.39 -8.91
C PRO A 218 13.83 -7.16 -7.56
N ALA A 219 13.05 -6.99 -6.49
CA ALA A 219 13.57 -6.88 -5.13
C ALA A 219 14.00 -8.23 -4.54
N LEU A 220 13.34 -9.33 -4.89
CA LEU A 220 13.66 -10.67 -4.39
C LEU A 220 14.91 -11.26 -5.05
N PHE A 221 15.08 -11.04 -6.35
CA PHE A 221 16.14 -11.65 -7.15
C PHE A 221 17.29 -10.69 -7.49
N GLY A 222 17.39 -9.56 -6.79
CA GLY A 222 18.52 -8.63 -6.94
C GLY A 222 18.56 -7.90 -8.29
N LEU A 223 17.45 -7.86 -9.05
CA LEU A 223 17.42 -7.22 -10.36
C LEU A 223 17.52 -5.69 -10.29
N THR A 224 17.37 -5.11 -9.10
CA THR A 224 17.62 -3.68 -8.87
C THR A 224 19.09 -3.29 -9.09
N GLN A 225 20.04 -4.23 -9.08
CA GLN A 225 21.45 -3.92 -9.36
C GLN A 225 21.77 -3.90 -10.87
N GLN A 226 20.79 -4.21 -11.72
CA GLN A 226 20.99 -4.27 -13.17
C GLN A 226 21.03 -2.88 -13.80
N GLY A 227 21.76 -2.75 -14.92
CA GLY A 227 22.02 -1.47 -15.58
C GLY A 227 20.77 -0.67 -15.95
N TRP A 228 19.66 -1.34 -16.31
CA TRP A 228 18.40 -0.67 -16.63
C TRP A 228 17.82 0.08 -15.42
N TRP A 229 17.86 -0.52 -14.23
CA TRP A 229 17.35 0.12 -13.01
C TRP A 229 18.31 1.18 -12.51
N GLN A 230 19.62 0.91 -12.56
CA GLN A 230 20.64 1.88 -12.16
C GLN A 230 20.59 3.15 -13.04
N SER A 231 20.37 2.99 -14.35
CA SER A 231 20.18 4.12 -15.26
C SER A 231 18.90 4.90 -14.94
N PHE A 232 17.80 4.21 -14.66
CA PHE A 232 16.56 4.84 -14.23
C PHE A 232 16.73 5.61 -12.91
N ALA A 233 17.39 5.00 -11.92
CA ALA A 233 17.61 5.62 -10.61
C ALA A 233 18.48 6.87 -10.71
N ALA A 234 19.53 6.83 -11.54
CA ALA A 234 20.39 7.98 -11.81
C ALA A 234 19.63 9.11 -12.52
N TRP A 235 18.83 8.78 -13.55
CA TRP A 235 17.95 9.74 -14.20
C TRP A 235 16.96 10.36 -13.21
N TYR A 236 16.31 9.54 -12.39
CA TYR A 236 15.32 9.99 -11.42
C TYR A 236 15.92 10.89 -10.33
N ALA A 237 17.14 10.59 -9.87
CA ALA A 237 17.87 11.44 -8.94
C ALA A 237 18.21 12.81 -9.55
N GLY A 238 18.55 12.86 -10.84
CA GLY A 238 18.89 14.10 -11.55
C GLY A 238 17.70 15.05 -11.82
N LEU A 239 16.46 14.66 -11.50
CA LEU A 239 15.29 15.52 -11.69
C LEU A 239 15.24 16.61 -10.60
N PRO A 240 14.95 17.87 -10.95
CA PRO A 240 14.85 18.99 -10.00
C PRO A 240 13.49 18.98 -9.27
N LEU A 241 13.17 17.88 -8.59
CA LEU A 241 11.90 17.72 -7.86
C LEU A 241 12.00 18.18 -6.40
N THR A 242 13.17 18.02 -5.77
CA THR A 242 13.38 18.32 -4.34
C THR A 242 14.67 19.04 -4.02
#